data_AF-A0A7W4YVF1-F1
#
_entry.id   AF-A0A7W4YVF1-F1
#
_cell.length_a   1.000
_cell.length_b   1.000
_cell.length_c   1.000
_cell.angle_alpha   90.00
_cell.angle_beta   90.00
_cell.angle_gamma   90.00
#
_symmetry.space_group_name_H-M   'P 1'
#
loop_
_entity.id
_entity.type
_entity.pdbx_description
1 polymer ?
#
loop_
_entity_poly.entity_id
_entity_poly.type
_entity_poly.pdbx_seq_one_letter_code
_entity_poly.pdbx_strand_id
1 'polypeptide(L)' 'MALRAYYKRDKLTMHTQPLRCSPADGDSKFRVVFTATFLHPQGAGQLSDQGAIAGLKFERIVQDSDDLLHFPRIPSKRP' A
#
# COMPACT_ATOMS: atom_id res chain seq x y z
N MET A 1 -3.20 12.19 4.13
CA MET A 1 -1.74 12.20 3.95
C MET A 1 -1.08 11.14 4.82
N ALA A 2 -0.36 10.21 4.20
CA ALA A 2 0.41 9.16 4.88
C ALA A 2 1.85 9.63 5.18
N LEU A 3 2.41 9.27 6.33
CA LEU A 3 3.84 9.45 6.60
C LEU A 3 4.66 8.46 5.72
N ARG A 4 5.55 9.02 4.90
CA ARG A 4 6.47 8.29 4.02
C ARG A 4 7.72 7.84 4.79
N ALA A 5 7.58 6.76 5.54
CA ALA A 5 8.60 6.33 6.48
C ALA A 5 9.86 5.78 5.79
N TYR A 6 9.74 5.33 4.53
CA TYR A 6 10.85 4.87 3.68
C TYR A 6 11.91 5.94 3.39
N TYR A 7 11.62 7.24 3.55
CA TYR A 7 12.65 8.28 3.45
C TYR A 7 13.48 8.47 4.72
N LYS A 8 13.04 7.91 5.85
CA LYS A 8 13.56 8.27 7.18
C LYS A 8 14.22 7.12 7.90
N ARG A 9 13.90 5.87 7.55
CA ARG A 9 14.42 4.68 8.23
C ARG A 9 14.57 3.54 7.25
N ASP A 10 15.65 2.79 7.41
CA ASP A 10 15.91 1.53 6.70
C ASP A 10 15.42 0.34 7.56
N LYS A 11 14.11 0.18 7.66
CA LYS A 11 13.45 -0.90 8.41
C LYS A 11 12.42 -1.57 7.52
N LEU A 12 12.28 -2.88 7.68
CA LEU A 12 11.35 -3.69 6.86
C LEU A 12 9.98 -3.89 7.50
N THR A 13 9.81 -3.54 8.78
CA THR A 13 8.57 -3.76 9.52
C THR A 13 8.20 -2.57 10.39
N MET A 14 6.90 -2.24 10.43
CA MET A 14 6.34 -1.24 11.33
C MET A 14 4.90 -1.54 11.70
N HIS A 15 4.42 -0.87 12.75
CA HIS A 15 2.99 -0.72 13.00
C HIS A 15 2.45 0.52 12.28
N THR A 16 1.24 0.42 11.78
CA THR A 16 0.51 1.50 11.10
C THR A 16 -0.99 1.30 11.28
N GLN A 17 -1.80 2.33 11.03
CA GLN A 17 -3.26 2.28 11.15
C GLN A 17 -3.91 2.69 9.84
N PRO A 18 -5.06 2.09 9.45
CA PRO A 18 -5.82 2.55 8.30
C PRO A 18 -6.45 3.92 8.62
N LEU A 19 -6.23 4.89 7.73
CA LEU A 19 -6.89 6.20 7.76
C LEU A 19 -8.19 6.20 6.95
N ARG A 20 -8.17 5.54 5.79
CA ARG A 20 -9.30 5.50 4.86
C ARG A 20 -9.29 4.21 4.08
N CYS A 21 -10.47 3.64 3.89
CA CYS A 21 -10.71 2.52 2.97
C CYS A 21 -11.77 2.97 1.96
N SER A 22 -11.51 2.75 0.68
CA SER A 22 -12.48 3.05 -0.37
C SER A 22 -12.54 1.90 -1.39
N PRO A 23 -13.64 1.78 -2.15
CA PRO A 23 -13.69 0.89 -3.30
C PRO A 23 -12.54 1.17 -4.27
N ALA A 24 -12.12 0.13 -4.98
CA ALA A 24 -11.17 0.19 -6.06
C ALA A 24 -11.69 -0.62 -7.25
N ASP A 25 -11.31 -0.19 -8.45
CA ASP A 25 -11.67 -0.88 -9.69
C ASP A 25 -10.59 -1.92 -10.06
N GLY A 26 -10.97 -2.88 -10.93
CA GLY A 26 -10.07 -3.93 -11.41
C GLY A 26 -9.89 -5.09 -10.44
N ASP A 27 -8.67 -5.64 -10.37
CA ASP A 27 -8.37 -6.86 -9.60
C ASP A 27 -8.39 -6.68 -8.07
N SER A 28 -8.31 -5.43 -7.60
CA SER A 28 -8.40 -5.08 -6.19
C SER A 28 -9.81 -4.58 -5.87
N LYS A 29 -10.49 -5.19 -4.89
CA LYS A 29 -11.86 -4.74 -4.50
C LYS A 29 -11.87 -3.45 -3.69
N PHE A 30 -10.76 -3.11 -3.04
CA PHE A 30 -10.63 -1.92 -2.22
C PHE A 30 -9.20 -1.40 -2.24
N ARG A 31 -9.02 -0.16 -1.81
CA ARG A 31 -7.72 0.47 -1.57
C ARG A 31 -7.70 1.12 -0.20
N VAL A 32 -6.53 1.15 0.41
CA VAL A 32 -6.36 1.67 1.78
C VAL A 32 -5.30 2.76 1.80
N VAL A 33 -5.59 3.85 2.51
CA VAL A 33 -4.61 4.85 2.93
C VAL A 33 -4.25 4.57 4.38
N PHE A 34 -2.98 4.45 4.70
CA PHE A 34 -2.47 4.22 6.05
C PHE A 34 -1.87 5.49 6.65
N THR A 35 -1.75 5.54 7.99
CA THR A 35 -1.08 6.64 8.71
C THR A 35 0.37 6.78 8.32
N ALA A 36 1.04 5.66 8.03
CA ALA A 36 2.43 5.60 7.62
C ALA A 36 2.74 4.32 6.83
N THR A 37 3.79 4.31 6.02
CA THR A 37 4.22 3.11 5.29
C THR A 37 5.73 3.13 5.00
N PHE A 38 6.35 1.95 5.02
CA PHE A 38 7.69 1.71 4.47
C PHE A 38 7.65 1.26 3.01
N LEU A 39 6.47 1.04 2.43
CA LEU A 39 6.34 0.61 1.04
C LEU A 39 6.40 1.82 0.11
N HIS A 40 7.45 1.88 -0.70
CA HIS A 40 7.64 2.91 -1.70
C HIS A 40 6.68 2.70 -2.89
N PRO A 41 5.95 3.74 -3.35
CA PRO A 41 5.10 3.66 -4.55
C PRO A 41 5.94 3.50 -5.83
N GLN A 42 5.32 3.09 -6.93
CA GLN A 42 6.04 3.14 -8.22
C GLN A 42 6.35 4.60 -8.61
N GLY A 43 7.56 4.88 -9.09
CA GLY A 43 7.96 6.22 -9.53
C GLY A 43 9.43 6.32 -9.98
N ALA A 44 9.75 7.30 -10.82
CA ALA A 44 11.12 7.57 -11.30
C ALA A 44 11.85 6.37 -11.94
N GLY A 45 11.10 5.46 -12.59
CA GLY A 45 11.64 4.22 -13.16
C GLY A 45 11.82 3.07 -12.15
N GLN A 46 11.58 3.32 -10.85
CA GLN A 46 11.56 2.29 -9.81
C GLN A 46 10.18 1.65 -9.71
N LEU A 47 10.15 0.31 -9.66
CA LEU A 47 8.92 -0.47 -9.38
C LEU A 47 8.46 -0.25 -7.93
N SER A 48 7.16 -0.41 -7.67
CA SER A 48 6.65 -0.32 -6.30
C SER A 48 7.15 -1.47 -5.44
N ASP A 49 7.31 -1.20 -4.15
CA ASP A 49 7.61 -2.26 -3.18
C ASP A 49 6.45 -3.26 -3.08
N GLN A 50 6.80 -4.50 -2.73
CA GLN A 50 5.85 -5.54 -2.37
C GLN A 50 5.96 -5.86 -0.88
N GLY A 51 4.84 -6.19 -0.25
CA GLY A 51 4.84 -6.50 1.17
C GLY A 51 3.50 -7.00 1.66
N ALA A 52 3.38 -7.16 2.97
CA ALA A 52 2.13 -7.50 3.63
C ALA A 52 1.86 -6.55 4.79
N ILE A 53 0.60 -6.15 4.95
CA ILE A 53 0.13 -5.40 6.11
C ILE A 53 -0.94 -6.27 6.79
N ALA A 54 -0.74 -6.58 8.07
CA ALA A 54 -1.61 -7.48 8.83
C ALA A 54 -1.85 -8.85 8.13
N GLY A 55 -0.82 -9.39 7.46
CA GLY A 55 -0.89 -10.65 6.73
C GLY A 55 -1.55 -10.58 5.35
N LEU A 56 -2.18 -9.45 4.98
CA LEU A 56 -2.72 -9.21 3.65
C LEU A 56 -1.61 -8.70 2.72
N LYS A 57 -1.37 -9.40 1.61
CA LYS A 57 -0.37 -8.99 0.61
C LYS A 57 -0.85 -7.78 -0.17
N PHE A 58 0.06 -6.85 -0.46
CA PHE A 58 -0.18 -5.70 -1.33
C PHE A 58 0.68 -5.82 -2.58
N GLU A 59 0.04 -5.66 -3.73
CA GLU A 59 0.68 -5.85 -5.05
C GLU A 59 1.11 -4.53 -5.68
N ARG A 60 0.47 -3.44 -5.29
CA ARG A 60 0.72 -2.13 -5.87
C ARG A 60 0.47 -1.04 -4.85
N ILE A 61 1.37 -0.06 -4.85
CA ILE A 61 1.21 1.19 -4.13
C ILE A 61 1.30 2.31 -5.16
N VAL A 62 0.26 3.14 -5.22
CA VAL A 62 0.21 4.30 -6.12
C VAL A 62 0.13 5.57 -5.31
N GLN A 63 0.88 6.58 -5.73
CA GLN A 63 0.69 7.92 -5.23
C GLN A 63 -0.41 8.61 -6.04
N ASP A 64 -1.46 9.06 -5.35
CA ASP A 64 -2.53 9.90 -5.91
C ASP A 64 -2.56 11.21 -5.12
N SER A 65 -2.13 12.29 -5.78
CA SER A 65 -1.89 13.58 -5.13
C SER A 65 -0.97 13.42 -3.91
N ASP A 66 -1.50 13.64 -2.70
CA ASP A 66 -0.77 13.53 -1.43
C ASP A 66 -0.96 12.18 -0.71
N ASP A 67 -1.84 11.32 -1.21
CA ASP A 67 -2.15 10.03 -0.58
C ASP A 67 -1.40 8.87 -1.24
N LEU A 68 -1.07 7.87 -0.42
CA LEU A 68 -0.51 6.60 -0.87
C LEU A 68 -1.61 5.54 -0.81
N LEU A 69 -2.07 5.14 -1.99
CA LEU A 69 -3.12 4.15 -2.20
C LEU A 69 -2.48 2.76 -2.22
N HIS A 70 -2.80 1.94 -1.22
CA HIS A 70 -2.33 0.57 -1.12
C HIS A 70 -3.41 -0.38 -1.68
N PHE A 71 -3.05 -1.15 -2.70
CA PHE A 71 -3.94 -2.11 -3.37
C PHE A 71 -3.61 -3.54 -2.91
N PRO A 72 -4.49 -4.16 -2.10
CA PRO A 72 -4.29 -5.51 -1.62
C PRO A 72 -4.55 -6.53 -2.72
N ARG A 73 -3.72 -7.57 -2.74
CA ARG A 73 -4.03 -8.79 -3.47
C ARG A 73 -5.14 -9.52 -2.75
N ILE A 74 -6.31 -9.56 -3.34
CA ILE A 74 -7.39 -10.40 -2.85
C ILE A 74 -7.29 -11.71 -3.62
N PRO A 75 -6.99 -12.84 -2.96
CA PRO A 75 -7.02 -14.14 -3.62
C PRO A 75 -8.39 -14.31 -4.27
N SER A 76 -8.42 -14.64 -5.57
CA SER A 76 -9.67 -15.11 -6.16
C SER A 76 -10.07 -16.35 -5.40
N LYS A 77 -11.31 -16.39 -4.88
CA LYS A 77 -11.92 -17.66 -4.50
C LYS A 77 -12.05 -18.44 -5.81
N ARG A 78 -11.07 -19.27 -6.15
CA ARG A 78 -11.30 -20.31 -7.15
C ARG A 78 -12.37 -21.25 -6.56
N PRO A 79 -13.44 -21.56 -7.31
CA PRO A 79 -14.35 -22.64 -6.94
C PRO A 79 -13.61 -23.97 -6.89
#